data_AF-A0A0W1KN07-F1
#
_entry.id   AF-A0A0W1KN07-F1
#
_cell.length_a   1.000
_cell.length_b   1.000
_cell.length_c   1.000
_cell.angle_alpha   90.00
_cell.angle_beta   90.00
_cell.angle_gamma   90.00
#
_symmetry.space_group_name_H-M   'P 1'
#
loop_
_entity.id
_entity.type
_entity.pdbx_description
1 polymer ?
#
loop_
_entity_poly.entity_id
_entity_poly.type
_entity_poly.pdbx_seq_one_letter_code
_entity_poly.pdbx_strand_id
1 'polypeptide(L)'
;MRSFLVCVFLLLLSSNAYSDIELLAKAAKTTEYLNFDPDSKEEFNTKSEYLGELQGKFKLYNHTYYFNNNSRAGHRLVILTSSGELIGMYAIDDWATSISGDCVYFPVSEEYGNKICIENGVFPEQAWIDGQLPMLFK
;
A
#
# COMPACT_ATOMS: atom_id res chain seq x y z
N MET A 1 -59.47 8.96 -45.30
CA MET A 1 -58.54 10.03 -44.85
C MET A 1 -58.69 10.24 -43.36
N ARG A 2 -57.84 9.61 -42.55
CA ARG A 2 -57.60 9.98 -41.15
C ARG A 2 -56.13 9.71 -40.83
N SER A 3 -55.43 10.81 -40.65
CA SER A 3 -54.18 11.10 -39.95
C SER A 3 -53.24 9.94 -39.59
N PHE A 4 -52.12 9.92 -40.31
CA PHE A 4 -50.80 9.62 -39.77
C PHE A 4 -50.45 10.64 -38.69
N LEU A 5 -50.03 10.20 -37.51
CA LEU A 5 -48.93 10.84 -36.79
C LEU A 5 -48.24 9.81 -35.91
N VAL A 6 -47.03 9.47 -36.32
CA VAL A 6 -46.09 8.56 -35.68
C VAL A 6 -45.68 9.15 -34.33
N CYS A 7 -45.82 8.38 -33.26
CA CYS A 7 -45.22 8.73 -31.97
C CYS A 7 -43.69 8.74 -32.12
N VAL A 8 -43.14 9.94 -32.12
CA VAL A 8 -41.74 10.24 -31.84
C VAL A 8 -41.46 9.83 -30.40
N PHE A 9 -40.61 8.84 -30.17
CA PHE A 9 -39.79 8.73 -28.95
C PHE A 9 -38.62 7.79 -29.25
N LEU A 10 -37.67 8.30 -30.03
CA LEU A 10 -36.33 7.75 -30.14
C LEU A 10 -35.37 8.78 -29.55
N LEU A 11 -34.49 8.25 -28.70
CA LEU A 11 -33.22 8.84 -28.25
C LEU A 11 -33.34 9.99 -27.26
N LEU A 12 -33.10 9.67 -25.98
CA LEU A 12 -32.29 10.47 -25.04
C LEU A 12 -32.09 9.64 -23.75
N LEU A 13 -31.38 8.51 -23.86
CA LEU A 13 -30.86 7.76 -22.71
C LEU A 13 -29.44 7.31 -23.03
N SER A 14 -28.52 8.25 -23.22
CA SER A 14 -27.10 7.91 -23.33
C SER A 14 -26.22 9.15 -23.21
N SER A 15 -26.22 9.80 -22.04
CA SER A 15 -25.17 10.79 -21.72
C SER A 15 -24.56 10.63 -20.33
N ASN A 16 -25.12 9.82 -19.43
CA ASN A 16 -24.54 9.64 -18.08
C ASN A 16 -23.76 8.33 -17.89
N ALA A 17 -23.77 7.39 -18.84
CA ALA A 17 -23.01 6.14 -18.70
C ALA A 17 -21.53 6.27 -19.08
N TYR A 18 -21.12 7.35 -19.77
CA TYR A 18 -19.74 7.51 -20.23
C TYR A 18 -18.82 8.07 -19.15
N SER A 19 -19.33 8.96 -18.27
CA SER A 19 -18.54 9.49 -17.14
C SER A 19 -18.27 8.42 -16.08
N ASP A 20 -19.24 7.54 -15.84
CA ASP A 20 -19.12 6.53 -14.80
C ASP A 20 -18.15 5.41 -15.20
N ILE A 21 -18.06 5.09 -16.49
CA ILE A 21 -17.07 4.11 -17.00
C ILE A 21 -15.66 4.70 -16.95
N GLU A 22 -15.46 6.00 -17.24
CA GLU A 22 -14.15 6.64 -17.07
C GLU A 22 -13.74 6.71 -15.59
N LEU A 23 -14.68 6.98 -14.68
CA LEU A 23 -14.41 7.01 -13.23
C LEU A 23 -14.08 5.61 -12.68
N LEU A 24 -14.79 4.57 -13.16
CA LEU A 24 -14.54 3.17 -12.80
C LEU A 24 -13.27 2.61 -13.44
N ALA A 25 -12.92 3.02 -14.67
CA ALA A 25 -11.66 2.68 -15.32
C ALA A 25 -10.46 3.35 -14.65
N LYS A 26 -10.65 4.55 -14.07
CA LYS A 26 -9.64 5.23 -13.26
C LYS A 26 -9.43 4.56 -11.90
N ALA A 27 -10.48 3.96 -11.33
CA ALA A 27 -10.40 3.18 -10.09
C ALA A 27 -9.81 1.77 -10.27
N ALA A 28 -9.93 1.18 -11.47
CA ALA A 28 -9.48 -0.19 -11.74
C ALA A 28 -8.01 -0.30 -12.21
N LYS A 29 -7.29 0.83 -12.35
CA LYS A 29 -5.93 0.85 -12.92
C LYS A 29 -4.91 1.58 -12.04
N THR A 30 -5.07 1.54 -10.72
CA THR A 30 -3.98 1.85 -9.80
C THR A 30 -3.12 0.60 -9.61
N THR A 31 -2.40 0.20 -10.65
CA THR A 31 -1.15 -0.55 -10.45
C THR A 31 -0.17 0.45 -9.86
N GLU A 32 -0.18 0.53 -8.53
CA GLU A 32 0.62 1.46 -7.73
C GLU A 32 2.07 1.01 -7.75
N TYR A 33 2.88 1.66 -8.57
CA TYR A 33 4.31 1.74 -8.32
C TYR A 33 4.51 2.79 -7.22
N LEU A 34 4.69 2.34 -5.99
CA LEU A 34 4.92 3.19 -4.84
C LEU A 34 6.36 3.72 -4.92
N ASN A 35 6.53 4.94 -5.41
CA ASN A 35 7.84 5.58 -5.48
C ASN A 35 8.15 6.19 -4.10
N PHE A 36 8.67 5.36 -3.18
CA PHE A 36 9.04 5.82 -1.85
C PHE A 36 10.30 6.70 -1.93
N ASP A 37 10.13 7.99 -1.64
CA ASP A 37 11.24 8.93 -1.44
C ASP A 37 11.26 9.38 0.04
N PRO A 38 12.26 8.95 0.83
CA PRO A 38 12.34 9.30 2.25
C PRO A 38 12.58 10.79 2.50
N ASP A 39 13.04 11.54 1.49
CA ASP A 39 13.32 12.98 1.56
C ASP A 39 12.18 13.82 0.96
N SER A 40 11.13 13.18 0.41
CA SER A 40 9.98 13.89 -0.13
C SER A 40 9.21 14.59 1.00
N LYS A 41 9.02 15.91 0.84
CA LYS A 41 8.20 16.70 1.76
C LYS A 41 6.74 16.32 1.55
N GLU A 42 6.21 15.51 2.46
CA GLU A 42 4.79 15.20 2.68
C GLU A 42 3.92 15.44 1.43
N GLU A 43 3.90 14.48 0.52
CA GLU A 43 2.77 14.42 -0.41
C GLU A 43 1.51 14.21 0.44
N PHE A 44 0.59 15.19 0.36
CA PHE A 44 -0.74 15.13 0.98
C PHE A 44 -1.26 13.70 0.80
N ASN A 45 -1.42 12.95 1.89
CA ASN A 45 -1.85 11.54 1.97
C ASN A 45 -0.75 10.49 2.22
N THR A 46 0.45 10.84 2.70
CA THR A 46 1.41 9.86 3.22
C THR A 46 1.96 10.23 4.58
N LYS A 47 2.38 9.23 5.36
CA LYS A 47 3.11 9.37 6.62
C LYS A 47 4.25 8.35 6.64
N SER A 48 5.48 8.82 6.81
CA SER A 48 6.67 7.97 6.95
C SER A 48 7.35 8.25 8.29
N GLU A 49 7.75 7.21 9.00
CA GLU A 49 8.47 7.31 10.26
C GLU A 49 9.64 6.35 10.27
N TYR A 50 10.84 6.87 10.55
CA TYR A 50 12.04 6.06 10.68
C TYR A 50 11.95 5.20 11.94
N LEU A 51 12.00 3.88 11.75
CA LEU A 51 11.95 2.92 12.85
C LEU A 51 13.34 2.69 13.46
N GLY A 52 14.37 2.62 12.61
CA GLY A 52 15.73 2.35 13.04
C GLY A 52 16.55 1.59 12.01
N GLU A 53 17.73 1.15 12.44
CA GLU A 53 18.68 0.42 11.60
C GLU A 53 18.87 -1.00 12.13
N LEU A 54 18.81 -1.99 11.23
CA LEU A 54 19.03 -3.39 11.53
C LEU A 54 20.42 -3.82 11.05
N GLN A 55 21.23 -4.34 11.97
CA GLN A 55 22.63 -4.76 11.75
C GLN A 55 23.56 -3.71 11.09
N GLY A 56 23.22 -2.41 11.12
CA GLY A 56 23.99 -1.38 10.41
C GLY A 56 23.96 -1.50 8.88
N LYS A 57 23.02 -2.29 8.34
CA LYS A 57 22.91 -2.61 6.91
C LYS A 57 21.60 -2.13 6.31
N PHE A 58 20.53 -2.12 7.10
CA PHE A 58 19.18 -1.89 6.62
C PHE A 58 18.51 -0.79 7.41
N LYS A 59 18.02 0.23 6.71
CA LYS A 59 17.18 1.29 7.30
C LYS A 59 15.72 0.89 7.14
N LEU A 60 14.97 0.98 8.23
CA LEU A 60 13.58 0.56 8.29
C LEU A 60 12.67 1.76 8.54
N TYR A 61 11.57 1.81 7.80
CA TYR A 61 10.56 2.87 7.94
C TYR A 61 9.17 2.27 8.02
N ASN A 62 8.37 2.76 8.96
CA ASN A 62 6.93 2.60 8.92
C ASN A 62 6.37 3.61 7.93
N HIS A 63 5.62 3.14 6.94
CA HIS A 63 5.01 3.99 5.93
C HIS A 63 3.51 3.74 5.86
N THR A 64 2.73 4.81 5.80
CA THR A 64 1.29 4.78 5.59
C THR A 64 0.95 5.66 4.41
N TYR A 65 0.13 5.14 3.52
CA TYR A 65 -0.48 5.92 2.44
C TYR A 65 -1.99 5.89 2.61
N TYR A 66 -2.62 7.05 2.42
CA TYR A 66 -4.03 7.26 2.64
C TYR A 66 -4.77 7.40 1.30
N PHE A 67 -5.97 6.85 1.24
CA PHE A 67 -6.83 6.89 0.08
C PHE A 67 -8.15 7.56 0.36
N ASN A 68 -8.79 8.05 -0.71
CA ASN A 68 -10.19 8.49 -0.68
C ASN A 68 -10.45 9.46 0.49
N ASN A 69 -9.65 10.52 0.58
CA ASN A 69 -9.69 11.50 1.67
C ASN A 69 -9.52 10.87 3.06
N ASN A 70 -8.53 10.00 3.22
CA ASN A 70 -8.19 9.29 4.47
C ASN A 70 -9.21 8.27 4.96
N SER A 71 -10.16 7.83 4.12
CA SER A 71 -11.13 6.78 4.51
C SER A 71 -10.55 5.37 4.47
N ARG A 72 -9.42 5.16 3.79
CA ARG A 72 -8.65 3.91 3.82
C ARG A 72 -7.18 4.24 3.94
N ALA A 73 -6.43 3.36 4.61
CA ALA A 73 -4.99 3.46 4.72
C ALA A 73 -4.38 2.09 4.36
N GLY A 74 -3.23 2.12 3.72
CA GLY A 74 -2.37 0.95 3.61
C GLY A 74 -1.08 1.19 4.38
N HIS A 75 -0.65 0.20 5.16
CA HIS A 75 0.59 0.26 5.92
C HIS A 75 1.66 -0.62 5.26
N ARG A 76 2.91 -0.15 5.34
CA ARG A 76 4.10 -0.80 4.80
C ARG A 76 5.23 -0.72 5.80
N LEU A 77 5.97 -1.83 5.94
CA LEU A 77 7.34 -1.77 6.44
C LEU A 77 8.25 -1.63 5.23
N VAL A 78 8.89 -0.48 5.09
CA VAL A 78 9.82 -0.19 4.00
C VAL A 78 11.24 -0.51 4.43
N ILE A 79 11.98 -1.17 3.54
CA ILE A 79 13.34 -1.67 3.79
C ILE A 79 14.27 -1.06 2.76
N LEU A 80 15.20 -0.23 3.23
CA LEU A 80 16.26 0.35 2.44
C LEU A 80 17.62 -0.22 2.84
N THR A 81 18.58 -0.23 1.93
CA THR A 81 20.00 -0.36 2.29
C THR A 81 20.45 0.84 3.14
N SER A 82 21.61 0.73 3.78
CA SER A 82 22.22 1.87 4.48
C SER A 82 22.51 3.07 3.57
N SER A 83 22.75 2.83 2.26
CA SER A 83 22.89 3.86 1.23
C SER A 83 21.55 4.46 0.76
N GLY A 84 20.41 3.91 1.17
CA GLY A 84 19.08 4.41 0.83
C GLY A 84 18.42 3.72 -0.37
N GLU A 85 19.00 2.65 -0.91
CA GLU A 85 18.43 1.91 -2.04
C GLU A 85 17.28 0.99 -1.57
N LEU A 86 16.18 0.95 -2.32
CA LEU A 86 15.02 0.11 -1.96
C LEU A 86 15.30 -1.38 -2.14
N ILE A 87 15.23 -2.12 -1.03
CA ILE A 87 15.28 -3.59 -1.00
C ILE A 87 13.87 -4.18 -1.18
N GLY A 88 12.86 -3.53 -0.62
CA GLY A 88 11.48 -3.94 -0.76
C GLY A 88 10.62 -3.51 0.41
N MET A 89 9.39 -4.00 0.43
CA MET A 89 8.37 -3.65 1.40
C MET A 89 7.53 -4.88 1.76
N TYR A 90 7.06 -4.93 3.01
CA TYR A 90 5.96 -5.82 3.39
C TYR A 90 4.67 -5.03 3.53
N ALA A 91 3.56 -5.62 3.08
CA ALA A 91 2.24 -5.20 3.50
C ALA A 91 2.03 -5.63 4.96
N ILE A 92 1.70 -4.68 5.82
CA ILE A 92 1.47 -4.91 7.25
C ILE A 92 0.13 -4.28 7.62
N ASP A 93 -0.53 -4.82 8.65
CA ASP A 93 -1.79 -4.27 9.15
C ASP A 93 -1.52 -3.14 10.15
N ASP A 94 -0.51 -3.30 11.01
CA ASP A 94 -0.08 -2.29 11.98
C ASP A 94 1.43 -2.01 11.88
N TRP A 95 1.82 -0.82 12.32
CA TRP A 95 3.22 -0.39 12.34
C TRP A 95 4.09 -1.27 13.24
N ALA A 96 5.32 -1.50 12.79
CA ALA A 96 6.34 -2.11 13.63
C ALA A 96 6.68 -1.17 14.80
N THR A 97 6.87 -1.73 15.97
CA THR A 97 7.07 -0.99 17.23
C THR A 97 8.52 -0.87 17.63
N SER A 98 9.35 -1.84 17.25
CA SER A 98 10.75 -1.88 17.68
C SER A 98 11.61 -2.79 16.82
N ILE A 99 12.92 -2.61 16.98
CA ILE A 99 13.96 -3.48 16.46
C ILE A 99 14.73 -4.05 17.67
N SER A 100 14.92 -5.36 17.71
CA SER A 100 15.74 -6.03 18.73
C SER A 100 16.48 -7.21 18.13
N GLY A 101 17.81 -7.20 18.29
CA GLY A 101 18.70 -8.17 17.63
C GLY A 101 18.55 -8.11 16.13
N ASP A 102 18.22 -9.25 15.53
CA ASP A 102 18.06 -9.41 14.08
C ASP A 102 16.59 -9.36 13.64
N CYS A 103 15.69 -8.92 14.52
CA CYS A 103 14.25 -8.95 14.28
C CYS A 103 13.59 -7.59 14.43
N VAL A 104 12.57 -7.38 13.60
CA VAL A 104 11.61 -6.27 13.66
C VAL A 104 10.34 -6.79 14.32
N TYR A 105 9.82 -6.09 15.33
CA TYR A 105 8.66 -6.53 16.12
C TYR A 105 7.42 -5.67 15.86
N PHE A 106 6.26 -6.30 15.95
CA PHE A 106 4.93 -5.75 15.70
C PHE A 106 4.06 -5.83 16.96
N PRO A 107 3.00 -5.00 17.09
CA PRO A 107 2.21 -4.85 18.33
C PRO A 107 1.21 -5.99 18.59
N VAL A 108 1.46 -7.18 18.04
CA VAL A 108 0.57 -8.35 18.10
C VAL A 108 1.21 -9.46 18.95
N SER A 109 0.39 -10.37 19.49
CA SER A 109 0.85 -11.56 20.21
C SER A 109 1.73 -12.46 19.33
N GLU A 110 2.76 -13.07 19.93
CA GLU A 110 3.69 -14.00 19.25
C GLU A 110 2.97 -15.21 18.62
N GLU A 111 1.81 -15.63 19.17
CA GLU A 111 1.01 -16.74 18.66
C GLU A 111 0.57 -16.56 17.20
N TYR A 112 0.40 -15.30 16.77
CA TYR A 112 -0.01 -14.95 15.41
C TYR A 112 1.18 -14.62 14.49
N GLY A 113 2.41 -14.72 14.99
CA GLY A 113 3.58 -14.14 14.33
C GLY A 113 3.59 -12.63 14.51
N ASN A 114 4.61 -12.13 15.21
CA ASN A 114 4.72 -10.71 15.54
C ASN A 114 6.09 -10.14 15.23
N LYS A 115 6.90 -10.86 14.44
CA LYS A 115 8.24 -10.42 14.11
C LYS A 115 8.72 -10.93 12.76
N ILE A 116 9.54 -10.11 12.12
CA ILE A 116 10.31 -10.50 10.94
C ILE A 116 11.76 -10.56 11.38
N CYS A 117 12.41 -11.71 11.23
CA CYS A 117 13.83 -11.86 11.53
C CYS A 117 14.62 -11.99 10.23
N ILE A 118 15.79 -11.35 10.20
CA ILE A 118 16.78 -11.59 9.16
C ILE A 118 17.41 -12.96 9.36
N GLU A 119 17.51 -13.71 8.28
CA GLU A 119 18.23 -14.98 8.25
C GLU A 119 19.36 -14.87 7.24
N ASN A 120 20.57 -15.24 7.62
CA ASN A 120 21.77 -15.17 6.76
C ASN A 120 22.02 -13.77 6.14
N GLY A 121 21.65 -12.71 6.86
CA GLY A 121 21.86 -11.32 6.42
C GLY A 121 20.88 -10.84 5.34
N VAL A 122 19.82 -11.59 5.05
CA VAL A 122 18.75 -11.20 4.13
C VAL A 122 17.39 -11.20 4.81
N PHE A 123 16.49 -10.33 4.34
CA PHE A 123 15.08 -10.41 4.72
C PHE A 123 14.42 -11.62 4.05
N PRO A 124 13.54 -12.34 4.75
CA PRO A 124 12.88 -13.50 4.18
C PRO A 124 11.88 -13.07 3.08
N GLU A 125 11.68 -13.87 2.04
CA GLU A 125 10.71 -13.52 1.00
C GLU A 125 9.27 -13.43 1.55
N GLN A 126 8.98 -14.14 2.64
CA GLN A 126 7.69 -14.13 3.33
C GLN A 126 7.92 -14.16 4.84
N ALA A 127 7.04 -13.53 5.61
CA ALA A 127 7.10 -13.57 7.07
C ALA A 127 5.70 -13.62 7.69
N TRP A 128 5.54 -14.37 8.78
CA TRP A 128 4.27 -14.41 9.52
C TRP A 128 4.12 -13.16 10.39
N ILE A 129 3.15 -12.32 10.05
CA ILE A 129 2.86 -11.04 10.71
C ILE A 129 1.36 -10.95 10.89
N ASP A 130 0.90 -10.81 12.14
CA ASP A 130 -0.51 -10.63 12.49
C ASP A 130 -1.45 -11.70 11.89
N GLY A 131 -1.01 -12.96 11.91
CA GLY A 131 -1.77 -14.08 11.36
C GLY A 131 -1.85 -14.09 9.83
N GLN A 132 -1.08 -13.23 9.16
CA GLN A 132 -0.92 -13.22 7.70
C GLN A 132 0.50 -13.63 7.31
N LEU A 133 0.67 -14.04 6.05
CA LEU A 133 1.97 -14.38 5.46
C LEU A 133 2.27 -13.45 4.27
N PRO A 134 2.47 -12.14 4.51
CA PRO A 134 2.82 -11.20 3.45
C PRO A 134 4.15 -11.56 2.79
N MET A 135 4.25 -11.26 1.50
CA MET A 135 5.47 -11.37 0.72
C MET A 135 6.23 -10.04 0.73
N LEU A 136 7.54 -10.11 0.64
CA LEU A 136 8.40 -8.97 0.32
C LEU A 136 8.25 -8.63 -1.17
N PHE A 137 7.95 -7.37 -1.49
CA PHE A 137 7.79 -6.92 -2.87
C PHE A 137 8.45 -5.56 -3.12
N LYS A 138 8.61 -5.22 -4.41
CA LYS A 138 9.14 -3.94 -4.90
C LYS A 138 8.13 -3.30 -5.84
#